data_AF-A0A5N7JSJ1-F1
#
_entry.id   AF-A0A5N7JSJ1-F1
#
_cell.length_a   1.000
_cell.length_b   1.000
_cell.length_c   1.000
_cell.angle_alpha   90.00
_cell.angle_beta   90.00
_cell.angle_gamma   90.00
#
_symmetry.space_group_name_H-M   'P 1'
#
loop_
_entity.id
_entity.type
_entity.pdbx_description
1 polymer ?
#
loop_
_entity_poly.entity_id
_entity_poly.type
_entity_poly.pdbx_seq_one_letter_code
_entity_poly.pdbx_strand_id
1 'polypeptide(L)'
;MTSIDSWPFWIAIIFIGIPTLLVAASLAFSLYLTHRHLDAMKEALKNSRYIYIWGDCLGRRGLIWSLLEMGKIAGMVAWPRSSIIIGELDPIDLENFPPHLKRYLISNLTVMIIAFIWILVAAILLKFR
;
A
#
# COMPACT_ATOMS: atom_id res chain seq x y z
N MET A 1 16.72 4.52 -30.87
CA MET A 1 15.52 4.35 -31.72
C MET A 1 14.54 3.45 -30.96
N THR A 2 13.75 4.02 -30.05
CA THR A 2 12.66 3.33 -29.35
C THR A 2 11.43 4.22 -29.45
N SER A 3 10.99 4.46 -30.68
CA SER A 3 9.87 5.33 -30.98
C SER A 3 8.57 4.55 -30.72
N ILE A 4 7.82 4.97 -29.71
CA ILE A 4 6.50 4.44 -29.32
C ILE A 4 5.49 4.42 -30.48
N ASP A 5 5.70 5.25 -31.51
CA ASP A 5 4.89 5.27 -32.73
C ASP A 5 4.90 3.95 -33.52
N SER A 6 5.86 3.06 -33.26
CA SER A 6 5.92 1.73 -33.89
C SER A 6 5.11 0.64 -33.16
N TRP A 7 4.52 0.94 -31.99
CA TRP A 7 3.83 -0.07 -31.20
C TRP A 7 2.40 -0.33 -31.70
N PRO A 8 1.99 -1.60 -31.87
CA PRO A 8 0.60 -1.95 -32.12
C PRO A 8 -0.30 -1.41 -31.00
N PHE A 9 -1.45 -0.84 -31.37
CA PHE A 9 -2.46 -0.32 -30.44
C PHE A 9 -2.81 -1.30 -29.31
N TRP A 10 -2.83 -2.60 -29.61
CA TRP A 10 -3.05 -3.67 -28.64
C TRP A 10 -1.97 -3.76 -27.56
N ILE A 11 -0.69 -3.54 -27.90
CA ILE A 11 0.41 -3.56 -26.94
C ILE A 11 0.30 -2.37 -25.99
N ALA A 12 -0.04 -1.18 -26.49
CA ALA A 12 -0.28 0.00 -25.65
C ALA A 12 -1.43 -0.21 -24.66
N ILE A 13 -2.54 -0.83 -25.11
CA ILE A 13 -3.67 -1.18 -24.24
C ILE A 13 -3.27 -2.17 -23.16
N ILE A 14 -2.55 -3.24 -23.51
CA ILE A 14 -2.11 -4.25 -22.53
C ILE A 14 -1.12 -3.65 -21.54
N PHE A 15 -0.20 -2.82 -22.02
CA PHE A 15 0.84 -2.18 -21.22
C PHE A 15 0.30 -1.21 -20.18
N ILE A 16 -0.83 -0.54 -20.46
CA ILE A 16 -1.51 0.36 -19.52
C ILE A 16 -2.58 -0.40 -18.71
N GLY A 17 -3.34 -1.27 -19.37
CA GLY A 17 -4.49 -1.96 -18.80
C GLY A 17 -4.13 -2.95 -17.69
N ILE A 18 -3.05 -3.73 -17.85
CA ILE A 18 -2.63 -4.70 -16.83
C ILE A 18 -2.26 -3.99 -15.51
N PRO A 19 -1.38 -2.96 -15.49
CA PRO A 19 -1.10 -2.20 -14.28
C PRO A 19 -2.35 -1.58 -13.65
N THR A 20 -3.25 -1.01 -14.44
CA THR A 20 -4.47 -0.37 -13.92
C THR A 20 -5.41 -1.38 -13.25
N LEU A 21 -5.62 -2.56 -13.87
CA LEU A 21 -6.41 -3.64 -13.28
C LEU A 21 -5.77 -4.18 -11.99
N LEU A 22 -4.44 -4.30 -11.99
CA LEU A 22 -3.69 -4.76 -10.82
C LEU A 22 -3.83 -3.76 -9.65
N VAL A 23 -3.72 -2.46 -9.93
CA VAL A 23 -3.95 -1.39 -8.94
C VAL A 23 -5.39 -1.43 -8.43
N ALA A 24 -6.39 -1.53 -9.32
CA ALA A 24 -7.79 -1.58 -8.92
C ALA A 24 -8.10 -2.80 -8.04
N ALA A 25 -7.57 -3.98 -8.39
CA ALA A 25 -7.72 -5.19 -7.59
C ALA A 25 -7.03 -5.07 -6.23
N SER A 26 -5.80 -4.54 -6.20
CA SER A 26 -5.06 -4.23 -4.98
C SER A 26 -5.82 -3.26 -4.07
N LEU A 27 -6.44 -2.23 -4.66
CA LEU A 27 -7.18 -1.20 -3.92
C LEU A 27 -8.51 -1.75 -3.37
N ALA A 28 -9.21 -2.58 -4.15
CA ALA A 28 -10.40 -3.30 -3.68
C ALA A 28 -10.06 -4.29 -2.56
N PHE A 29 -8.94 -5.01 -2.66
CA PHE A 29 -8.45 -5.87 -1.59
C PHE A 29 -8.03 -5.08 -0.35
N SER A 30 -7.41 -3.92 -0.54
CA SER A 30 -7.05 -3.00 0.55
C SER A 30 -8.30 -2.56 1.30
N LEU A 31 -9.32 -2.11 0.57
CA LEU A 31 -10.62 -1.74 1.13
C LEU A 31 -11.28 -2.88 1.89
N TYR A 32 -11.21 -4.11 1.38
CA TYR A 32 -11.72 -5.29 2.07
C TYR A 32 -10.97 -5.56 3.39
N LEU A 33 -9.64 -5.50 3.36
CA LEU A 33 -8.80 -5.64 4.55
C LEU A 33 -9.02 -4.49 5.55
N THR A 34 -9.22 -3.27 5.07
CA THR A 34 -9.54 -2.08 5.88
C THR A 34 -10.86 -2.27 6.63
N HIS A 35 -11.86 -2.88 6.01
CA HIS A 35 -13.16 -3.09 6.64
C HIS A 35 -13.20 -4.29 7.61
N ARG A 36 -12.39 -5.33 7.35
CA ARG A 36 -12.48 -6.61 8.08
C ARG A 36 -11.35 -6.86 9.07
N HIS A 37 -10.16 -6.36 8.79
CA HIS A 37 -8.93 -6.72 9.51
C HIS A 37 -8.22 -5.54 10.16
N LEU A 38 -8.67 -4.31 9.91
CA LEU A 38 -8.03 -3.12 10.48
C LEU A 38 -8.16 -3.10 12.01
N ASP A 39 -9.27 -3.59 12.57
CA ASP A 39 -9.41 -3.72 14.02
C ASP A 39 -8.45 -4.78 14.61
N ALA A 40 -8.23 -5.90 13.92
CA ALA A 40 -7.24 -6.90 14.32
C ALA A 40 -5.81 -6.37 14.25
N MET A 41 -5.50 -5.50 13.27
CA MET A 41 -4.20 -4.83 13.19
C MET A 41 -4.01 -3.82 14.33
N LYS A 42 -5.07 -3.07 14.70
CA LYS A 42 -5.03 -2.15 15.83
C LYS A 42 -4.82 -2.88 17.15
N GLU A 43 -5.49 -4.01 17.33
CA GLU A 43 -5.36 -4.80 18.55
C GLU A 43 -3.96 -5.38 18.69
N ALA A 44 -3.34 -5.78 17.57
CA ALA A 44 -1.97 -6.28 17.53
C ALA A 44 -0.90 -5.19 17.76
N LEU A 45 -1.18 -3.91 17.48
CA LEU A 45 -0.27 -2.78 17.73
C LEU A 45 -0.75 -1.89 18.89
N LYS A 46 -1.54 -2.40 19.83
CA LYS A 46 -2.14 -1.57 20.88
C LYS A 46 -1.13 -0.86 21.80
N ASN A 47 0.11 -1.37 21.91
CA ASN A 47 1.15 -0.75 22.73
C ASN A 47 2.01 0.25 21.93
N SER A 48 1.88 0.26 20.61
CA SER A 48 2.57 1.22 19.75
C SER A 48 2.02 2.65 19.93
N ARG A 49 2.96 3.59 20.08
CA ARG A 49 2.68 5.03 20.26
C ARG A 49 1.81 5.61 19.14
N TYR A 50 1.90 5.07 17.93
CA TYR A 50 1.09 5.51 16.80
C TYR A 50 -0.42 5.27 17.05
N ILE A 51 -0.80 4.11 17.59
CA ILE A 51 -2.20 3.79 17.91
C ILE A 51 -2.69 4.55 19.14
N TYR A 52 -1.82 4.84 20.11
CA TYR A 52 -2.20 5.73 21.20
C TYR A 52 -2.61 7.13 20.71
N ILE A 53 -1.89 7.67 19.71
CA ILE A 53 -2.17 9.00 19.15
C ILE A 53 -3.37 8.97 18.20
N TRP A 54 -3.51 7.91 17.40
CA TRP A 54 -4.51 7.85 16.32
C TRP A 54 -5.72 6.97 16.61
N GLY A 55 -5.79 6.28 17.75
CA GLY A 55 -6.80 5.27 18.07
C GLY A 55 -8.24 5.76 17.92
N ASP A 56 -8.52 7.01 18.27
CA ASP A 56 -9.84 7.64 18.10
C ASP A 56 -10.16 8.04 16.66
N CYS A 57 -9.16 8.34 15.83
CA CYS A 57 -9.35 8.63 14.40
C CYS A 57 -9.50 7.35 13.56
N LEU A 58 -8.94 6.23 14.04
CA LEU A 58 -8.59 5.02 13.30
C LEU A 58 -9.74 4.17 12.73
N GLY A 59 -10.96 4.69 12.63
CA GLY A 59 -12.10 3.95 12.10
C GLY A 59 -13.40 4.76 11.99
N ARG A 60 -13.43 6.00 12.50
CA ARG A 60 -14.64 6.85 12.48
C ARG A 60 -14.64 7.93 11.40
N ARG A 61 -13.50 8.20 10.73
CA ARG A 61 -13.35 9.34 9.80
C ARG A 61 -13.61 9.04 8.31
N GLY A 62 -14.18 7.86 7.99
CA GLY A 62 -14.61 7.50 6.63
C GLY A 62 -13.59 6.70 5.82
N LEU A 63 -14.01 6.25 4.63
CA LEU A 63 -13.26 5.27 3.81
C LEU A 63 -11.88 5.77 3.35
N ILE A 64 -11.77 7.05 2.95
CA ILE A 64 -10.50 7.64 2.48
C ILE A 64 -9.50 7.77 3.62
N TRP A 65 -9.96 8.19 4.81
CA TRP A 65 -9.11 8.30 5.99
C TRP A 65 -8.63 6.93 6.46
N SER A 66 -9.53 5.95 6.48
CA SER A 66 -9.18 4.58 6.84
C SER A 66 -8.18 3.94 5.88
N LEU A 67 -8.28 4.24 4.58
CA LEU A 67 -7.28 3.87 3.57
C LEU A 67 -5.92 4.54 3.81
N LEU A 68 -5.89 5.84 4.10
CA LEU A 68 -4.65 6.57 4.39
C LEU A 68 -3.96 6.06 5.66
N GLU A 69 -4.73 5.80 6.72
CA GLU A 69 -4.24 5.22 7.96
C GLU A 69 -3.69 3.82 7.74
N MET A 70 -4.43 2.98 7.00
CA MET A 70 -3.96 1.65 6.63
C MET A 70 -2.69 1.72 5.78
N GLY A 71 -2.59 2.66 4.84
CA GLY A 71 -1.39 2.90 4.05
C GLY A 71 -0.19 3.29 4.92
N LYS A 72 -0.41 4.12 5.94
CA LYS A 72 0.64 4.50 6.90
C LYS A 72 1.07 3.31 7.78
N ILE A 73 0.13 2.53 8.31
CA ILE A 73 0.41 1.31 9.06
C ILE A 73 1.14 0.28 8.18
N ALA A 74 0.70 0.11 6.93
CA ALA A 74 1.34 -0.75 5.95
C ALA A 74 2.78 -0.32 5.70
N GLY A 75 3.03 0.99 5.53
CA GLY A 75 4.37 1.55 5.41
C GLY A 75 5.24 1.28 6.62
N MET A 76 4.69 1.43 7.84
CA MET A 76 5.41 1.13 9.07
C MET A 76 5.78 -0.35 9.20
N VAL A 77 4.85 -1.24 8.85
CA VAL A 77 5.06 -2.69 8.88
C VAL A 77 6.00 -3.17 7.77
N ALA A 78 5.98 -2.53 6.60
CA ALA A 78 6.89 -2.83 5.49
C ALA A 78 8.32 -2.33 5.75
N TRP A 79 8.48 -1.20 6.43
CA TRP A 79 9.77 -0.62 6.82
C TRP A 79 9.98 -0.59 8.35
N PRO A 80 9.95 -1.74 9.03
CA PRO A 80 9.90 -1.80 10.48
C PRO A 80 11.12 -1.16 11.15
N ARG A 81 12.30 -1.28 10.54
CA ARG A 81 13.53 -0.66 11.06
C ARG A 81 13.40 0.86 11.16
N SER A 82 12.81 1.52 10.16
CA SER A 82 12.65 2.98 10.19
C SER A 82 11.65 3.37 11.26
N SER A 83 10.53 2.65 11.37
CA SER A 83 9.47 2.94 12.34
C SER A 83 9.85 2.67 13.80
N ILE A 84 10.72 1.67 14.03
CA ILE A 84 11.31 1.38 15.35
C ILE A 84 12.30 2.47 15.74
N ILE A 85 13.15 2.94 14.80
CA ILE A 85 14.11 4.03 15.08
C ILE A 85 13.39 5.34 15.40
N ILE A 86 12.27 5.62 14.73
CA ILE A 86 11.44 6.81 14.98
C ILE A 86 10.68 6.69 16.33
N GLY A 87 10.59 5.48 16.90
CA GLY A 87 9.85 5.21 18.14
C GLY A 87 8.34 5.25 17.97
N GLU A 88 7.86 5.11 16.72
CA GLU A 88 6.44 4.98 16.42
C GLU A 88 5.95 3.55 16.62
N LEU A 89 6.82 2.55 16.40
CA LEU A 89 6.48 1.13 16.41
C LEU A 89 7.21 0.38 17.53
N ASP A 90 6.49 -0.40 18.33
CA ASP A 90 7.08 -1.29 19.34
C ASP A 90 7.56 -2.60 18.64
N PRO A 91 8.84 -3.00 18.78
CA PRO A 91 9.33 -4.26 18.24
C PRO A 91 8.58 -5.50 18.76
N ILE A 92 8.04 -5.47 19.98
CA ILE A 92 7.32 -6.60 20.60
C ILE A 92 5.95 -6.79 19.93
N ASP A 93 5.25 -5.69 19.64
CA ASP A 93 3.98 -5.72 18.91
C ASP A 93 4.21 -6.16 17.44
N LEU A 94 5.36 -5.81 16.85
CA LEU A 94 5.72 -6.26 15.51
C LEU A 94 6.01 -7.77 15.44
N GLU A 95 6.62 -8.35 16.47
CA GLU A 95 6.86 -9.81 16.56
C GLU A 95 5.56 -10.59 16.75
N ASN A 96 4.63 -10.06 17.53
CA ASN A 96 3.30 -10.65 17.74
C ASN A 96 2.33 -10.39 16.58
N PHE A 97 2.73 -9.61 15.58
CA PHE A 97 1.85 -9.22 14.49
C PHE A 97 1.46 -10.43 13.62
N PRO A 98 0.17 -10.55 13.23
CA PRO A 98 -0.28 -11.72 12.46
C PRO A 98 0.49 -11.84 11.13
N PRO A 99 1.20 -12.95 10.90
CA PRO A 99 2.11 -13.08 9.75
C PRO A 99 1.37 -13.09 8.41
N HIS A 100 0.10 -13.51 8.41
CA HIS A 100 -0.76 -13.45 7.24
C HIS A 100 -1.05 -12.00 6.82
N LEU A 101 -1.43 -11.13 7.77
CA LEU A 101 -1.69 -9.71 7.49
C LEU A 101 -0.43 -9.00 7.01
N LYS A 102 0.71 -9.29 7.63
CA LYS A 102 2.02 -8.75 7.23
C LYS A 102 2.33 -9.05 5.76
N ARG A 103 2.15 -10.30 5.33
CA ARG A 103 2.41 -10.71 3.94
C ARG A 103 1.49 -9.96 2.97
N TYR A 104 0.20 -9.87 3.27
CA TYR A 104 -0.75 -9.14 2.43
C TYR A 104 -0.39 -7.66 2.29
N LEU A 105 -0.07 -6.98 3.39
CA LEU A 105 0.34 -5.58 3.39
C LEU A 105 1.58 -5.36 2.53
N ILE A 106 2.62 -6.18 2.72
CA ILE A 106 3.88 -6.07 1.96
C ILE A 106 3.66 -6.35 0.47
N SER A 107 2.91 -7.39 0.12
CA SER A 107 2.60 -7.71 -1.28
C SER A 107 1.83 -6.58 -1.96
N ASN A 108 0.82 -6.05 -1.28
CA ASN A 108 0.01 -4.96 -1.80
C ASN A 108 0.82 -3.67 -1.99
N LEU A 109 1.68 -3.33 -1.02
CA LEU A 109 2.54 -2.16 -1.09
C LEU A 109 3.59 -2.30 -2.20
N THR A 110 4.13 -3.51 -2.39
CA THR A 110 5.06 -3.82 -3.48
C THR A 110 4.39 -3.68 -4.85
N VAL A 111 3.17 -4.21 -5.01
CA VAL A 111 2.37 -4.04 -6.23
C VAL A 111 2.09 -2.56 -6.49
N MET A 112 1.75 -1.78 -5.47
CA MET A 112 1.50 -0.35 -5.59
C MET A 112 2.75 0.42 -6.03
N ILE A 113 3.92 0.13 -5.44
CA ILE A 113 5.19 0.74 -5.84
C ILE A 113 5.53 0.38 -7.30
N ILE A 114 5.40 -0.89 -7.67
CA ILE A 114 5.66 -1.35 -9.05
C ILE A 114 4.74 -0.61 -10.02
N ALA A 115 3.44 -0.52 -9.71
CA ALA A 115 2.49 0.19 -10.56
C ALA A 115 2.80 1.69 -10.64
N PHE A 116 3.21 2.33 -9.54
CA PHE A 116 3.60 3.73 -9.52
C PHE A 116 4.83 4.00 -10.39
N ILE A 117 5.87 3.16 -10.26
CA ILE A 117 7.05 3.21 -11.13
C ILE A 117 6.65 2.99 -12.59
N TRP A 118 5.72 2.07 -12.85
CA TRP A 118 5.24 1.78 -14.20
C TRP A 118 4.53 2.97 -14.85
N ILE A 119 3.65 3.65 -14.10
CA ILE A 119 2.98 4.88 -14.54
C ILE A 119 4.01 5.99 -14.79
N LEU A 120 5.02 6.12 -13.92
CA LEU A 120 6.07 7.12 -14.07
C LEU A 120 6.94 6.86 -15.31
N VAL A 121 7.31 5.61 -15.54
CA VAL A 121 8.01 5.17 -16.76
C VAL A 121 7.15 5.44 -17.99
N ALA A 122 5.85 5.10 -17.96
CA ALA A 122 4.92 5.37 -19.05
C ALA A 122 4.78 6.88 -19.33
N ALA A 123 4.73 7.72 -18.29
CA ALA A 123 4.66 9.17 -18.42
C ALA A 123 5.94 9.77 -19.02
N ILE A 124 7.12 9.27 -18.60
CA ILE A 124 8.41 9.66 -19.18
C ILE A 124 8.46 9.26 -20.65
N LEU A 125 8.08 8.02 -20.97
CA LEU A 125 8.01 7.48 -22.32
C LEU A 125 7.08 8.31 -23.23
N LEU A 126 5.91 8.72 -22.73
CA LEU A 126 4.99 9.61 -23.45
C LEU A 126 5.57 11.02 -23.65
N LYS A 127 6.34 11.51 -22.68
CA LYS A 127 6.99 12.84 -22.76
C LYS A 127 8.20 12.87 -23.70
N PHE A 128 8.89 11.74 -23.85
CA PHE A 128 10.00 11.55 -24.80
C PHE A 128 9.55 11.01 -26.17
N ARG A 129 8.24 11.00 -26.44
CA ARG A 129 7.68 10.82 -27.79
C ARG A 129 8.07 11.97 -28.70
#